data_AF-A0A7J2JZN5-F1
#
_entry.id   AF-A0A7J2JZN5-F1
#
_cell.length_a   1.000
_cell.length_b   1.000
_cell.length_c   1.000
_cell.angle_alpha   90.00
_cell.angle_beta   90.00
_cell.angle_gamma   90.00
#
_symmetry.space_group_name_H-M   'P 1'
#
loop_
_entity.id
_entity.type
_entity.pdbx_description
1 polymer ?
#
loop_
_entity_poly.entity_id
_entity_poly.type
_entity_poly.pdbx_seq_one_letter_code
_entity_poly.pdbx_strand_id
1 'polypeptide(L)'
;MAWTSGYERAYLAEWAARRVGFRVLSTDLVKGIPRLLVEPPPDLKKAFEELVLLLRPYDMVPMLRRGREGLVLVVRGFRPGKARSNLIPLGLFIATFASIFAAGWFLSLRWPEGPFWGALMFTGAMFAVLATHEMGHWIAARLHGVSV
;
A
#
# COMPACT_ATOMS: atom_id res chain seq x y z
N MET A 1 -7.76 23.44 -14.22
CA MET A 1 -8.82 24.11 -13.43
C MET A 1 -8.73 23.60 -12.00
N ALA A 2 -8.20 24.40 -11.08
CA ALA A 2 -7.88 23.99 -9.71
C ALA A 2 -9.10 24.23 -8.80
N TRP A 3 -10.02 23.27 -8.77
CA TRP A 3 -11.13 23.23 -7.81
C TRP A 3 -10.78 22.19 -6.74
N THR A 4 -10.38 22.60 -5.54
CA THR A 4 -10.25 21.66 -4.40
C THR A 4 -10.58 22.36 -3.09
N SER A 5 -11.79 22.92 -2.97
CA SER A 5 -12.31 23.24 -1.64
C SER A 5 -12.56 21.94 -0.87
N GLY A 6 -12.45 21.96 0.47
CA GLY A 6 -12.78 20.78 1.28
C GLY A 6 -14.21 20.27 1.06
N TYR A 7 -15.13 21.17 0.73
CA TYR A 7 -16.54 20.88 0.48
C TYR A 7 -16.77 20.11 -0.83
N GLU A 8 -16.09 20.46 -1.92
CA GLU A 8 -16.20 19.72 -3.19
C GLU A 8 -15.75 18.27 -3.04
N ARG A 9 -14.67 18.06 -2.29
CA ARG A 9 -14.19 16.70 -1.98
C ARG A 9 -15.18 15.92 -1.13
N ALA A 10 -15.84 16.59 -0.18
CA ALA A 10 -16.88 15.96 0.63
C ALA A 10 -18.10 15.58 -0.22
N TYR A 11 -18.54 16.49 -1.10
CA TYR A 11 -19.65 16.23 -2.02
C TYR A 11 -19.35 15.08 -2.98
N LEU A 12 -18.17 15.06 -3.60
CA LEU A 12 -17.74 13.97 -4.49
C LEU A 12 -17.64 12.63 -3.75
N ALA A 13 -17.09 12.63 -2.53
CA ALA A 13 -17.01 11.43 -1.70
C ALA A 13 -18.40 10.88 -1.34
N GLU A 14 -19.33 11.76 -0.96
CA GLU A 14 -20.71 11.38 -0.61
C GLU A 14 -21.47 10.85 -1.83
N TRP A 15 -21.36 11.54 -2.96
CA TRP A 15 -21.97 11.11 -4.22
C TRP A 15 -21.46 9.72 -4.64
N ALA A 16 -20.14 9.50 -4.60
CA ALA A 16 -19.54 8.23 -4.99
C ALA A 16 -19.95 7.10 -4.03
N ALA A 17 -19.95 7.36 -2.71
CA ALA A 17 -20.36 6.39 -1.70
C ALA A 17 -21.82 5.95 -1.89
N ARG A 18 -22.74 6.89 -2.10
CA ARG A 18 -24.16 6.57 -2.36
C ARG A 18 -24.35 5.76 -3.64
N ARG A 19 -23.58 6.07 -4.69
CA ARG A 19 -23.70 5.43 -6.00
C ARG A 19 -23.33 3.94 -5.98
N VAL A 20 -22.40 3.53 -5.13
CA VAL A 20 -21.97 2.13 -4.97
C VAL A 20 -22.75 1.38 -3.87
N GLY A 21 -23.77 2.02 -3.28
CA GLY A 21 -24.68 1.39 -2.32
C GLY A 21 -24.35 1.60 -0.84
N PHE A 22 -23.38 2.45 -0.48
CA PHE A 22 -23.22 2.86 0.93
C PHE A 22 -24.34 3.80 1.33
N ARG A 23 -24.95 3.54 2.49
CA ARG A 23 -25.89 4.49 3.09
C ARG A 23 -25.12 5.46 3.97
N VAL A 24 -25.05 6.72 3.56
CA VAL A 24 -24.35 7.79 4.28
C VAL A 24 -25.27 8.32 5.39
N LEU A 25 -24.83 8.20 6.65
CA LEU A 25 -25.52 8.69 7.84
C LEU A 25 -25.15 10.15 8.15
N SER A 26 -23.86 10.46 8.10
CA SER A 26 -23.34 11.82 8.28
C SER A 26 -22.08 12.04 7.44
N THR A 27 -21.84 13.30 7.07
CA THR A 27 -20.64 13.74 6.37
C THR A 27 -19.98 14.86 7.17
N ASP A 28 -18.77 14.61 7.66
CA ASP A 28 -17.96 15.55 8.42
C ASP A 28 -16.70 15.94 7.64
N LEU A 29 -16.27 17.19 7.80
CA LEU A 29 -15.02 17.67 7.22
C LEU A 29 -14.01 17.95 8.34
N VAL A 30 -13.15 16.97 8.62
CA VAL A 30 -12.14 17.10 9.69
C VAL A 30 -10.80 17.48 9.07
N LYS A 31 -10.31 18.69 9.36
CA LYS A 31 -9.06 19.24 8.81
C LYS A 31 -9.00 19.20 7.27
N GLY A 32 -10.14 19.47 6.62
CA GLY A 32 -10.25 19.44 5.15
C GLY A 32 -10.32 18.05 4.51
N ILE A 33 -10.43 17.00 5.33
CA ILE A 33 -10.55 15.61 4.90
C ILE A 33 -12.00 15.15 5.12
N PRO A 34 -12.72 14.72 4.06
CA PRO A 34 -14.05 14.13 4.18
C PRO A 34 -14.03 12.84 5.01
N ARG A 35 -14.95 12.77 5.97
CA ARG A 35 -15.26 11.59 6.77
C ARG A 35 -16.74 11.34 6.68
N LEU A 36 -17.12 10.14 6.24
CA LEU A 36 -18.51 9.77 6.09
C LEU A 36 -18.79 8.63 7.05
N LEU A 37 -19.77 8.79 7.93
CA LEU A 37 -20.32 7.68 8.68
C LEU A 37 -21.26 6.92 7.74
N VAL A 38 -20.99 5.64 7.50
CA VAL A 38 -21.70 4.85 6.50
C VAL A 38 -22.19 3.52 7.07
N GLU A 39 -23.36 3.07 6.62
CA GLU A 39 -23.77 1.68 6.78
C GLU A 39 -23.27 0.86 5.58
N PRO A 40 -22.69 -0.33 5.81
CA PRO A 40 -22.18 -1.17 4.73
C PRO A 40 -23.32 -1.76 3.88
N PRO A 41 -23.18 -1.83 2.56
CA PRO A 41 -24.07 -2.63 1.72
C PRO A 41 -23.89 -4.13 1.96
N PRO A 42 -24.82 -4.98 1.47
CA PRO A 42 -24.73 -6.44 1.61
C PRO A 42 -23.41 -7.04 1.07
N ASP A 43 -22.88 -6.48 -0.02
CA ASP A 43 -21.57 -6.83 -0.57
C ASP A 43 -20.58 -5.66 -0.39
N LEU A 44 -20.04 -5.55 0.82
CA LEU A 44 -19.10 -4.48 1.20
C LEU A 44 -17.84 -4.47 0.32
N LYS A 45 -17.32 -5.65 -0.03
CA LYS A 45 -16.05 -5.76 -0.76
C LYS A 45 -16.20 -5.18 -2.17
N LYS A 46 -17.22 -5.65 -2.90
CA LYS A 46 -17.46 -5.19 -4.27
C LYS A 46 -17.80 -3.69 -4.32
N ALA A 47 -18.66 -3.23 -3.41
CA ALA A 47 -19.00 -1.81 -3.31
C ALA A 47 -17.78 -0.93 -3.04
N PHE A 48 -16.85 -1.39 -2.19
CA PHE A 48 -15.62 -0.66 -1.92
C PHE A 48 -14.65 -0.65 -3.11
N GLU A 49 -14.50 -1.77 -3.82
CA GLU A 49 -13.69 -1.83 -5.04
C GLU A 49 -14.22 -0.87 -6.12
N GLU A 50 -15.54 -0.83 -6.33
CA GLU A 50 -16.19 0.12 -7.23
C GLU A 50 -15.99 1.58 -6.77
N LEU A 51 -16.05 1.85 -5.46
CA LEU A 51 -15.81 3.17 -4.90
C LEU A 51 -14.39 3.67 -5.18
N VAL A 52 -13.39 2.79 -5.02
CA VAL A 52 -11.99 3.10 -5.35
C VAL A 52 -11.86 3.47 -6.82
N LEU A 53 -12.50 2.72 -7.72
CA LEU A 53 -12.47 2.99 -9.16
C LEU A 53 -13.13 4.33 -9.52
N LEU A 54 -14.24 4.69 -8.89
CA LEU A 54 -14.94 5.97 -9.11
C LEU A 54 -14.15 7.18 -8.63
N LEU A 55 -13.40 7.04 -7.53
CA LEU A 55 -12.62 8.13 -6.94
C LEU A 55 -11.21 8.28 -7.54
N ARG A 56 -10.71 7.25 -8.25
CA ARG A 56 -9.39 7.24 -8.89
C ARG A 56 -9.15 8.42 -9.85
N PRO A 57 -10.08 8.82 -10.76
CA PRO A 57 -9.87 9.96 -11.66
C PRO A 57 -9.75 11.31 -10.95
N TYR A 58 -10.18 11.39 -9.69
CA TYR A 58 -10.15 12.60 -8.89
C TYR A 58 -8.96 12.66 -7.94
N ASP A 59 -7.97 11.77 -8.09
CA ASP A 59 -6.83 11.65 -7.18
C ASP A 59 -7.30 11.48 -5.73
N MET A 60 -8.35 10.68 -5.51
CA MET A 60 -8.91 10.41 -4.19
C MET A 60 -8.87 8.92 -3.87
N VAL A 61 -8.45 8.58 -2.67
CA VAL A 61 -8.41 7.21 -2.16
C VAL A 61 -9.32 7.10 -0.94
N PRO A 62 -10.38 6.28 -1.02
CA PRO A 62 -11.23 5.98 0.12
C PRO A 62 -10.54 4.96 1.04
N MET A 63 -10.76 5.08 2.35
CA MET A 63 -10.32 4.11 3.36
C MET A 63 -11.47 3.83 4.32
N LEU A 64 -11.83 2.55 4.47
CA LEU A 64 -12.76 2.10 5.50
C LEU A 64 -12.05 1.97 6.85
N ARG A 65 -12.65 2.50 7.91
CA ARG A 65 -12.20 2.36 9.29
C ARG A 65 -13.39 2.04 10.18
N ARG A 66 -13.22 1.15 11.16
CA ARG A 66 -14.22 0.93 12.21
C ARG A 66 -13.96 1.93 13.34
N GLY A 67 -14.86 2.90 13.51
CA GLY A 67 -14.86 3.87 14.60
C GLY A 67 -15.75 3.41 15.76
N ARG A 68 -15.87 4.25 16.80
CA ARG A 68 -16.75 3.99 17.95
C ARG A 68 -18.24 4.02 17.57
N GLU A 69 -18.59 4.86 16.60
CA GLU A 69 -19.96 5.11 16.14
C GLU A 69 -20.38 4.23 14.95
N GLY A 70 -19.47 3.37 14.46
CA GLY A 70 -19.74 2.50 13.31
C GLY A 70 -18.64 2.55 12.25
N LEU A 71 -19.03 2.27 11.00
CA LEU A 71 -18.10 2.22 9.88
C LEU A 71 -17.91 3.63 9.30
N VAL A 72 -16.66 4.07 9.26
CA VAL A 72 -16.27 5.42 8.81
C VAL A 72 -15.46 5.30 7.53
N LEU A 73 -15.93 5.97 6.48
CA LEU A 73 -15.25 6.11 5.21
C LEU A 73 -14.46 7.42 5.20
N VAL A 74 -13.13 7.32 5.14
CA VAL A 74 -12.23 8.48 5.09
C VAL A 74 -11.68 8.62 3.66
N VAL A 75 -11.92 9.77 3.02
CA VAL A 75 -11.44 10.00 1.65
C VAL A 75 -10.28 10.99 1.68
N ARG A 76 -9.11 10.56 1.19
CA ARG A 76 -7.90 11.39 1.14
C ARG A 76 -7.50 11.68 -0.29
N GLY A 77 -6.95 12.87 -0.52
CA GLY A 77 -6.25 13.16 -1.76
C GLY A 77 -4.99 12.29 -1.88
N PHE A 78 -4.89 11.52 -2.95
CA PHE A 78 -3.71 10.77 -3.35
C PHE A 78 -3.18 11.38 -4.65
N ARG A 79 -2.11 12.16 -4.56
CA ARG A 79 -1.34 12.53 -5.75
C ARG A 79 -0.29 11.44 -5.96
N PRO A 80 -0.40 10.58 -6.98
CA PRO A 80 0.68 9.67 -7.30
C PRO A 80 1.95 10.51 -7.50
N GLY A 81 3.00 10.21 -6.74
CA GLY A 81 4.29 10.85 -6.91
C GLY A 81 4.71 10.74 -8.37
N LYS A 82 5.22 11.84 -8.94
CA LYS A 82 5.73 11.89 -10.32
C LYS A 82 6.62 10.66 -10.55
N ALA A 83 6.44 9.97 -11.68
CA ALA A 83 7.20 8.76 -12.02
C ALA A 83 8.70 9.00 -11.78
N ARG A 84 9.24 8.41 -10.71
CA ARG A 84 10.63 8.61 -10.31
C ARG A 84 11.47 7.65 -11.15
N SER A 85 12.61 8.13 -11.64
CA SER A 85 13.52 7.31 -12.43
C SER A 85 13.86 5.98 -11.72
N ASN A 86 13.80 4.87 -12.46
CA ASN A 86 14.16 3.53 -11.98
C ASN A 86 15.66 3.39 -11.63
N LEU A 87 16.48 4.39 -11.96
CA LEU A 87 17.91 4.41 -11.64
C LEU A 87 18.18 4.43 -10.14
N ILE A 88 17.34 5.13 -9.36
CA ILE A 88 17.54 5.23 -7.91
C ILE A 88 17.31 3.87 -7.23
N PRO A 89 16.16 3.18 -7.45
CA PRO A 89 15.96 1.82 -6.95
C PRO A 89 17.04 0.83 -7.40
N LEU A 90 17.48 0.89 -8.66
CA LEU A 90 18.51 0.00 -9.17
C LEU A 90 19.86 0.22 -8.48
N GLY A 91 20.25 1.49 -8.27
CA GLY A 91 21.47 1.83 -7.54
C GLY A 91 21.45 1.32 -6.10
N LEU A 92 20.32 1.49 -5.40
CA LEU A 92 20.11 0.97 -4.04
C LEU A 92 20.18 -0.56 -3.99
N PHE A 93 19.61 -1.26 -4.98
CA PHE A 93 19.68 -2.70 -5.07
C PHE A 93 21.12 -3.20 -5.23
N ILE A 94 21.88 -2.61 -6.16
CA ILE A 94 23.29 -2.95 -6.37
C ILE A 94 24.11 -2.68 -5.10
N ALA A 95 23.90 -1.53 -4.45
CA ALA A 95 24.58 -1.20 -3.20
C ALA A 95 24.27 -2.20 -2.08
N THR A 96 23.02 -2.64 -1.97
CA THR A 96 22.60 -3.65 -0.99
C THR A 96 23.23 -5.01 -1.28
N PHE A 97 23.17 -5.46 -2.53
CA PHE A 97 23.78 -6.70 -2.97
C PHE A 97 25.29 -6.70 -2.69
N ALA A 98 25.99 -5.64 -3.08
CA ALA A 98 27.42 -5.50 -2.86
C ALA A 98 27.78 -5.50 -1.36
N SER A 99 26.97 -4.85 -0.52
CA SER A 99 27.19 -4.80 0.92
C SER A 99 27.03 -6.17 1.58
N ILE A 100 25.97 -6.91 1.23
CA ILE A 100 25.74 -8.28 1.72
C ILE A 100 26.84 -9.22 1.24
N PHE A 101 27.24 -9.12 -0.02
CA PHE A 101 28.30 -9.93 -0.60
C PHE A 101 29.65 -9.65 0.07
N ALA A 102 29.99 -8.39 0.30
CA ALA A 102 31.20 -8.01 1.01
C ALA A 102 31.21 -8.56 2.45
N ALA A 103 30.09 -8.45 3.17
CA ALA A 103 29.96 -9.04 4.51
C ALA A 103 30.17 -10.56 4.47
N GLY A 104 29.53 -11.25 3.52
CA GLY A 104 29.72 -12.68 3.30
C GLY A 104 31.17 -13.06 2.98
N TRP A 105 31.87 -12.23 2.20
CA TRP A 105 33.28 -12.42 1.87
C TRP A 105 34.18 -12.34 3.11
N PHE A 106 34.02 -11.31 3.93
CA PHE A 106 34.80 -11.16 5.17
C PHE A 106 34.53 -12.30 6.17
N LEU A 107 33.29 -12.75 6.27
CA LEU A 107 32.93 -13.91 7.11
C LEU A 107 33.51 -15.22 6.59
N SER A 108 33.77 -15.31 5.28
CA SER A 108 34.19 -16.54 4.60
C SER A 108 35.70 -16.59 4.31
N LEU A 109 36.51 -15.69 4.88
CA LEU A 109 37.96 -15.66 4.65
C LEU A 109 38.68 -16.97 4.98
N ARG A 110 38.13 -17.79 5.89
CA ARG A 110 38.67 -19.09 6.30
C ARG A 110 37.87 -20.28 5.75
N TRP A 111 37.02 -20.04 4.76
CA TRP A 111 36.16 -21.06 4.16
C TRP A 111 36.99 -22.02 3.29
N PRO A 112 36.80 -23.36 3.40
CA PRO A 112 37.69 -24.34 2.76
C PRO A 112 37.77 -24.22 1.23
N GLU A 113 36.64 -23.95 0.58
CA GLU A 113 36.53 -23.79 -0.88
C GLU A 113 36.87 -22.36 -1.35
N GLY A 114 37.21 -21.47 -0.41
CA GLY A 114 37.55 -20.08 -0.66
C GLY A 114 36.42 -19.08 -0.34
N PRO A 115 36.76 -17.81 -0.09
CA PRO A 115 35.82 -16.79 0.38
C PRO A 115 34.71 -16.44 -0.62
N PHE A 116 34.95 -16.66 -1.92
CA PHE A 116 33.95 -16.43 -2.95
C PHE A 116 32.70 -17.30 -2.77
N TRP A 117 32.90 -18.61 -2.57
CA TRP A 117 31.79 -19.55 -2.41
C TRP A 117 31.01 -19.30 -1.12
N GLY A 118 31.71 -19.03 -0.02
CA GLY A 118 31.05 -18.66 1.23
C GLY A 118 30.27 -17.35 1.12
N ALA A 119 30.81 -16.33 0.43
CA ALA A 119 30.10 -15.08 0.16
C ALA A 119 28.84 -15.28 -0.69
N LEU A 120 28.93 -16.11 -1.73
CA LEU A 120 27.81 -16.42 -2.61
C LEU A 120 26.70 -17.17 -1.84
N MET A 121 27.06 -18.18 -1.05
CA MET A 121 26.11 -18.92 -0.21
C MET A 121 25.44 -18.02 0.83
N PHE A 122 26.23 -17.17 1.51
CA PHE A 122 25.71 -16.20 2.49
C PHE A 122 24.72 -15.23 1.85
N THR A 123 25.10 -14.65 0.71
CA THR A 123 24.25 -13.72 -0.04
C THR A 123 22.97 -14.41 -0.48
N GLY A 124 23.07 -15.60 -1.07
CA GLY A 124 21.92 -16.41 -1.48
C GLY A 124 20.97 -16.72 -0.32
N ALA A 125 21.50 -17.09 0.85
CA ALA A 125 20.70 -17.33 2.05
C ALA A 125 19.96 -16.08 2.52
N MET A 126 20.60 -14.91 2.52
CA MET A 126 19.95 -13.63 2.88
C MET A 126 18.81 -13.27 1.93
N PHE A 127 19.04 -13.41 0.62
CA PHE A 127 17.98 -13.19 -0.37
C PHE A 127 16.85 -14.20 -0.25
N ALA A 128 17.14 -15.47 0.07
CA ALA A 128 16.12 -16.49 0.30
C ALA A 128 15.24 -16.17 1.52
N VAL A 129 15.83 -15.72 2.62
CA VAL A 129 15.10 -15.29 3.82
C VAL A 129 14.20 -14.09 3.49
N LEU A 130 14.70 -13.09 2.77
CA LEU A 130 13.91 -11.94 2.37
C LEU A 130 12.75 -12.33 1.44
N ALA A 131 13.04 -13.16 0.42
CA ALA A 131 12.03 -13.62 -0.53
C ALA A 131 10.93 -14.43 0.17
N THR A 132 11.29 -15.30 1.10
CA THR A 132 10.33 -16.09 1.87
C THR A 132 9.54 -15.24 2.86
N HIS A 133 10.14 -14.19 3.45
CA HIS A 133 9.44 -13.23 4.30
C HIS A 133 8.34 -12.49 3.53
N GLU A 134 8.68 -11.92 2.38
CA GLU A 134 7.71 -11.20 1.53
C GLU A 134 6.65 -12.14 0.94
N MET A 135 7.06 -13.34 0.52
CA MET A 135 6.13 -14.37 0.05
C MET A 135 5.17 -14.81 1.17
N GLY A 136 5.63 -14.87 2.42
CA GLY A 136 4.79 -15.18 3.58
C GLY A 136 3.66 -14.16 3.76
N HIS A 137 3.98 -12.86 3.65
CA HIS A 137 2.96 -11.80 3.68
C HIS A 137 1.98 -11.93 2.51
N TRP A 138 2.48 -12.21 1.30
CA TRP A 138 1.64 -12.42 0.13
C TRP A 138 0.70 -13.62 0.26
N ILE A 139 1.19 -14.76 0.77
CA ILE A 139 0.38 -15.96 1.04
C ILE A 139 -0.70 -15.65 2.08
N ALA A 140 -0.34 -15.01 3.20
CA ALA A 140 -1.28 -14.64 4.25
C ALA A 140 -2.38 -13.71 3.72
N ALA A 141 -2.01 -12.70 2.93
CA ALA A 141 -2.94 -11.80 2.28
C ALA A 141 -3.92 -12.53 1.35
N ARG A 142 -3.39 -13.45 0.52
CA ARG A 142 -4.19 -14.23 -0.42
C ARG A 142 -5.18 -15.15 0.29
N LEU A 143 -4.79 -15.79 1.38
CA LEU A 143 -5.66 -16.64 2.20
C LEU A 143 -6.77 -15.83 2.90
N HIS A 144 -6.45 -14.64 3.39
CA HIS A 144 -7.42 -13.76 4.05
C HIS A 144 -8.24 -12.88 3.09
N GLY A 145 -8.03 -13.01 1.76
CA GLY A 145 -8.77 -12.26 0.74
C GLY A 145 -8.46 -10.76 0.73
N VAL A 146 -7.36 -10.34 1.35
CA VAL A 146 -6.85 -8.97 1.39
C VAL A 146 -5.79 -8.81 0.29
N SER A 147 -5.84 -7.74 -0.48
CA SER A 147 -4.76 -7.42 -1.42
C SER A 147 -3.61 -6.74 -0.68
N VAL A 148 -2.43 -7.38 -0.66
CA VAL A 148 -1.14 -6.78 -0.27
C VAL A 148 -0.38 -6.42 -1.54
#